data_AF-A0A7K9EYE9-F1
#
_entry.id   AF-A0A7K9EYE9-F1
#
_cell.length_a   1.000
_cell.length_b   1.000
_cell.length_c   1.000
_cell.angle_alpha   90.00
_cell.angle_beta   90.00
_cell.angle_gamma   90.00
#
_symmetry.space_group_name_H-M   'P 1'
#
loop_
_entity.id
_entity.type
_entity.pdbx_description
1 polymer ?
#
loop_
_entity_poly.entity_id
_entity_poly.type
_entity_poly.pdbx_seq_one_letter_code
_entity_poly.pdbx_strand_id
1 'polypeptide(L)'
;PVLIVDLKDCFFTIPLHPDDRPKFAFSVPAINEAEPAQRYQWRTLPQGMRNSPAICQWYVARALSGVRKQFPDARLYHYMDDILVAASTQDELLRIQPRLL
;
A
#
# COMPACT_ATOMS: atom_id res chain seq x y z
N PRO A 1 -20.26 11.99 -6.69
CA PRO A 1 -20.34 10.56 -6.27
C PRO A 1 -18.97 10.09 -5.76
N VAL A 2 -18.90 8.94 -5.09
CA VAL A 2 -17.63 8.41 -4.53
C VAL A 2 -17.44 6.95 -4.95
N LEU A 3 -16.23 6.59 -5.33
CA LEU A 3 -15.73 5.23 -5.53
C LEU A 3 -14.66 4.95 -4.47
N ILE A 4 -14.70 3.78 -3.86
CA ILE A 4 -13.67 3.30 -2.93
C ILE A 4 -12.95 2.15 -3.63
N VAL A 5 -11.62 2.24 -3.69
CA VAL A 5 -10.75 1.21 -4.24
C VAL A 5 -9.89 0.67 -3.11
N ASP A 6 -10.07 -0.62 -2.80
CA ASP A 6 -9.27 -1.37 -1.84
C ASP A 6 -7.94 -1.78 -2.49
N LEU A 7 -6.85 -1.19 -2.03
CA LEU A 7 -5.47 -1.57 -2.33
C LEU A 7 -5.10 -2.77 -1.47
N LYS A 8 -5.67 -3.93 -1.79
CA LYS A 8 -5.35 -5.18 -1.08
C LYS A 8 -3.85 -5.30 -0.85
N ASP A 9 -3.47 -5.24 0.41
CA ASP A 9 -2.11 -5.40 0.90
C ASP A 9 -1.08 -4.48 0.20
N CYS A 10 -1.34 -3.17 0.06
CA CYS A 10 -0.39 -2.17 -0.51
C CYS A 10 1.05 -2.41 -0.04
N PHE A 11 1.21 -2.59 1.27
CA PHE A 11 2.48 -2.80 1.94
C PHE A 11 3.28 -3.98 1.36
N PHE A 12 2.62 -5.09 1.03
CA PHE A 12 3.29 -6.29 0.51
C PHE A 12 3.67 -6.17 -0.97
N THR A 13 3.18 -5.15 -1.68
CA THR A 13 3.59 -4.88 -3.07
C THR A 13 4.84 -4.01 -3.18
N ILE A 14 5.25 -3.35 -2.09
CA ILE A 14 6.37 -2.41 -2.08
C ILE A 14 7.63 -3.16 -1.61
N PRO A 15 8.67 -3.29 -2.46
CA PRO A 15 9.88 -4.00 -2.09
C PRO A 15 10.68 -3.23 -1.04
N LEU A 16 11.20 -3.96 -0.05
CA LEU A 16 12.16 -3.42 0.89
C LEU A 16 13.58 -3.55 0.31
N HIS A 17 14.38 -2.52 0.51
CA HIS A 17 15.78 -2.52 0.08
C HIS A 17 16.52 -3.73 0.70
N PRO A 18 17.30 -4.51 -0.08
CA PRO A 18 17.99 -5.71 0.42
C PRO A 18 18.79 -5.48 1.70
N ASP A 19 19.52 -4.36 1.78
CA ASP A 19 20.37 -4.02 2.92
C ASP A 19 19.57 -3.66 4.19
N ASP A 20 18.29 -3.35 4.06
CA ASP A 20 17.40 -3.07 5.18
C ASP A 20 16.70 -4.32 5.71
N ARG A 21 16.53 -5.38 4.91
CA ARG A 21 15.81 -6.60 5.29
C ARG A 21 16.29 -7.22 6.61
N PRO A 22 17.61 -7.31 6.90
CA PRO A 22 18.09 -7.87 8.16
C PRO A 22 17.61 -7.10 9.41
N LYS A 23 17.31 -5.79 9.27
CA LYS A 23 16.81 -4.94 10.36
C LYS A 23 15.36 -5.27 10.73
N PHE A 24 14.64 -5.93 9.83
CA PHE A 24 13.25 -6.35 10.01
C PHE A 24 13.14 -7.88 10.13
N ALA A 25 14.18 -8.53 10.66
CA ALA A 25 14.11 -9.95 10.98
C ALA A 25 13.30 -10.19 12.26
N PHE A 26 12.53 -11.29 12.29
CA PHE A 26 11.78 -11.74 13.46
C PHE A 26 11.92 -13.25 13.65
N SER A 27 11.66 -13.72 14.87
CA SER A 27 11.71 -15.14 15.21
C SER A 27 10.33 -15.66 15.59
N VAL A 28 9.99 -16.84 15.10
CA VAL A 28 8.76 -17.57 15.45
C VAL A 28 9.15 -18.66 16.46
N PRO A 29 8.64 -18.59 17.71
CA PRO A 29 8.96 -19.59 18.72
C PRO A 29 8.25 -20.91 18.43
N ALA A 30 8.89 -22.01 18.80
CA ALA A 30 8.27 -23.34 18.77
C ALA A 30 7.41 -23.56 20.03
N ILE A 31 6.40 -24.41 19.91
CA ILE A 31 5.59 -24.85 21.06
C ILE A 31 6.52 -25.53 22.07
N ASN A 32 6.51 -25.06 23.31
CA ASN A 32 7.33 -25.55 24.42
C ASN A 32 8.84 -25.62 24.10
N GLU A 33 9.35 -24.74 23.23
CA GLU A 33 10.78 -24.73 22.84
C GLU A 33 11.28 -26.07 22.27
N ALA A 34 10.37 -26.87 21.69
CA ALA A 34 10.70 -28.20 21.17
C ALA A 34 11.73 -28.20 20.03
N GLU A 35 11.90 -27.06 19.34
CA GLU A 35 12.93 -26.82 18.33
C GLU A 35 13.44 -25.37 18.42
N PRO A 36 14.66 -25.08 17.90
CA PRO A 36 15.15 -23.71 17.82
C PRO A 36 14.20 -22.80 17.05
N ALA A 37 14.01 -21.57 17.54
CA ALA A 37 13.12 -20.60 16.91
C ALA A 37 13.52 -20.31 15.46
N GLN A 38 12.54 -20.40 14.55
CA GLN A 38 12.77 -20.15 13.14
C GLN A 38 12.84 -18.64 12.89
N ARG A 39 13.84 -18.19 12.12
CA ARG A 39 14.08 -16.77 11.84
C ARG A 39 13.69 -16.40 10.42
N TYR A 40 12.87 -15.36 10.30
CA TYR A 40 12.36 -14.83 9.03
C TYR A 40 12.76 -13.36 8.89
N GLN A 41 12.73 -12.84 7.66
CA GLN A 41 12.91 -11.42 7.38
C GLN A 41 11.93 -10.95 6.32
N TRP A 42 11.46 -9.72 6.46
CA TRP A 42 10.57 -9.11 5.48
C TRP A 42 11.33 -8.84 4.16
N ARG A 43 10.67 -9.14 3.03
CA ARG A 43 11.16 -8.77 1.68
C ARG A 43 10.49 -7.50 1.15
N THR A 44 9.35 -7.16 1.72
CA THR A 44 8.46 -6.07 1.35
C THR A 44 8.20 -5.22 2.59
N LEU A 45 7.48 -4.12 2.43
CA LEU A 45 7.23 -3.17 3.51
C LEU A 45 6.42 -3.87 4.63
N PRO A 46 6.92 -3.93 5.88
CA PRO A 46 6.18 -4.56 6.96
C PRO A 46 5.05 -3.66 7.45
N GLN A 47 3.89 -4.23 7.73
CA GLN A 47 2.82 -3.54 8.46
C GLN A 47 3.23 -3.29 9.92
N GLY A 48 2.67 -2.26 10.54
CA GLY A 48 2.95 -1.91 11.95
C GLY A 48 4.28 -1.17 12.19
N MET A 49 5.08 -0.93 11.16
CA MET A 49 6.30 -0.13 11.27
C MET A 49 6.01 1.35 11.07
N ARG A 50 6.59 2.20 11.92
CA ARG A 50 6.32 3.65 11.97
C ARG A 50 6.40 4.36 10.62
N ASN A 51 7.38 4.01 9.78
CA ASN A 51 7.62 4.69 8.50
C ASN A 51 6.90 4.03 7.32
N SER A 52 6.35 2.83 7.49
CA SER A 52 5.68 2.11 6.40
C SER A 52 4.50 2.89 5.82
N PRO A 53 3.61 3.53 6.61
CA PRO A 53 2.51 4.31 6.05
C PRO A 53 2.98 5.45 5.15
N ALA A 54 4.04 6.16 5.55
CA ALA A 54 4.59 7.26 4.74
C ALA A 54 5.18 6.77 3.42
N ILE A 55 5.85 5.61 3.43
CA ILE A 55 6.43 5.00 2.23
C ILE A 55 5.32 4.50 1.28
N CYS A 56 4.31 3.77 1.78
CA CYS A 56 3.16 3.36 0.94
C CYS A 56 2.42 4.59 0.39
N GLN A 57 2.20 5.64 1.20
CA GLN A 57 1.58 6.87 0.72
C GLN A 57 2.37 7.55 -0.41
N TRP A 58 3.69 7.65 -0.29
CA TRP A 58 4.52 8.20 -1.37
C TRP A 58 4.46 7.34 -2.64
N TYR A 59 4.50 6.02 -2.48
CA TYR A 59 4.44 5.08 -3.59
C TYR A 59 3.11 5.18 -4.34
N VAL A 60 1.99 5.14 -3.61
CA VAL A 60 0.63 5.29 -4.17
C VAL A 60 0.45 6.67 -4.78
N ALA A 61 0.93 7.74 -4.14
CA ALA A 61 0.87 9.09 -4.71
C ALA A 61 1.60 9.18 -6.06
N ARG A 62 2.77 8.52 -6.18
CA ARG A 62 3.52 8.43 -7.43
C ARG A 62 2.75 7.64 -8.50
N ALA A 63 2.18 6.50 -8.14
CA ALA A 63 1.38 5.67 -9.05
C ALA A 63 0.15 6.43 -9.59
N LEU A 64 -0.55 7.17 -8.72
CA LEU A 64 -1.74 7.96 -9.07
C LEU A 64 -1.44 9.28 -9.77
N SER A 65 -0.16 9.67 -9.92
CA SER A 65 0.21 10.97 -10.47
C SER A 65 -0.30 11.19 -11.90
N GLY A 66 -0.34 10.14 -12.72
CA GLY A 66 -0.90 10.18 -14.07
C GLY A 66 -2.41 10.41 -14.09
N VAL A 67 -3.14 9.75 -13.19
CA VAL A 67 -4.59 9.90 -13.03
C VAL A 67 -4.94 11.31 -12.59
N ARG A 68 -4.22 11.85 -11.59
CA ARG A 68 -4.41 13.23 -11.11
C ARG A 68 -4.19 14.28 -12.21
N LYS A 69 -3.25 14.03 -13.12
CA LYS A 69 -3.00 14.93 -14.27
C LYS A 69 -4.11 14.84 -15.32
N GLN A 70 -4.67 13.66 -15.55
CA GLN A 70 -5.73 13.45 -16.54
C GLN A 70 -7.10 13.93 -16.04
N PHE A 71 -7.34 13.88 -14.73
CA PHE A 71 -8.60 14.24 -14.09
C PHE A 71 -8.35 15.25 -12.95
N PRO A 72 -8.02 16.51 -13.26
CA PRO A 72 -7.62 17.50 -12.26
C PRO A 72 -8.76 17.91 -11.31
N ASP A 73 -10.01 17.78 -11.75
CA ASP A 73 -11.20 18.12 -10.96
C ASP A 73 -11.61 16.99 -10.00
N ALA A 74 -11.10 15.77 -10.23
CA ALA A 74 -11.36 14.63 -9.36
C ALA A 74 -10.49 14.70 -8.09
N ARG A 75 -11.10 14.39 -6.94
CA ARG A 75 -10.41 14.31 -5.66
C ARG A 75 -10.04 12.87 -5.38
N LEU A 76 -8.74 12.60 -5.29
CA LEU A 76 -8.19 11.31 -4.90
C LEU A 76 -7.56 11.43 -3.51
N TYR A 77 -8.04 10.64 -2.56
CA TYR A 77 -7.52 10.57 -1.20
C TYR A 77 -7.09 9.15 -0.89
N HIS A 78 -5.86 8.99 -0.40
CA HIS A 78 -5.32 7.70 0.00
C HIS A 78 -5.33 7.61 1.52
N TYR A 79 -5.99 6.60 2.05
CA TYR A 79 -6.11 6.33 3.47
C TYR A 79 -5.80 4.87 3.75
N MET A 80 -4.61 4.62 4.32
CA MET A 80 -4.16 3.26 4.65
C MET A 80 -4.17 2.34 3.42
N ASP A 81 -5.10 1.41 3.34
CA ASP A 81 -5.25 0.47 2.23
C ASP A 81 -6.40 0.87 1.28
N ASP A 82 -7.03 2.04 1.46
CA ASP A 82 -8.12 2.53 0.61
C ASP A 82 -7.70 3.75 -0.20
N ILE A 83 -8.19 3.82 -1.45
CA ILE A 83 -8.25 5.07 -2.22
C ILE A 83 -9.71 5.47 -2.36
N LEU A 84 -10.04 6.65 -1.84
CA LEU A 84 -11.31 7.32 -2.06
C LEU A 84 -11.17 8.23 -3.27
N VAL A 85 -12.07 8.05 -4.25
CA VAL A 85 -12.12 8.82 -5.48
C VAL A 85 -13.46 9.50 -5.56
N ALA A 86 -13.46 10.83 -5.56
CA ALA A 86 -14.66 11.64 -5.70
C ALA A 86 -14.58 12.48 -6.97
N ALA A 87 -15.66 12.47 -7.74
CA ALA A 87 -15.81 13.26 -8.95
C ALA A 87 -17.19 13.92 -8.99
N SER A 88 -17.34 14.91 -9.88
CA SER A 88 -18.57 15.72 -9.96
C SER A 88 -19.76 14.91 -10.50
N THR A 89 -19.50 13.98 -11.42
CA THR A 89 -20.52 13.14 -12.05
C THR A 89 -20.18 11.65 -11.98
N GLN A 90 -21.18 10.79 -12.19
CA GLN A 90 -20.98 9.34 -12.23
C GLN A 90 -20.17 8.92 -13.47
N ASP A 91 -20.42 9.56 -14.61
CA ASP A 91 -19.69 9.29 -15.86
C ASP A 91 -18.19 9.57 -15.73
N GLU A 92 -17.83 10.62 -14.99
CA GLU A 92 -16.43 10.92 -14.70
C GLU A 92 -15.77 9.83 -13.85
N LEU A 93 -16.46 9.32 -12.82
CA LEU A 93 -15.97 8.17 -12.05
C LEU A 93 -15.75 6.92 -12.91
N LEU A 94 -16.69 6.62 -13.82
CA LEU A 94 -16.59 5.47 -14.72
C LEU A 94 -15.40 5.59 -15.69
N ARG A 95 -15.02 6.82 -16.06
CA ARG A 95 -13.82 7.07 -16.88
C ARG A 95 -12.52 6.95 -16.09
N ILE A 96 -12.55 7.25 -14.78
CA ILE A 96 -11.38 7.16 -13.90
C ILE A 96 -11.11 5.73 -13.47
N GLN A 97 -12.15 4.95 -13.14
CA GLN A 97 -12.05 3.59 -12.60
C GLN A 97 -11.07 2.67 -13.34
N PRO A 98 -11.09 2.53 -14.69
CA PRO A 98 -10.16 1.65 -15.41
C PRO A 98 -8.70 2.15 -15.43
N ARG A 99 -8.41 3.35 -14.92
CA ARG A 99 -7.04 3.90 -14.80
C ARG A 99 -6.44 3.70 -13.41
N LEU A 100 -7.22 3.16 -12.46
CA LEU A 100 -6.81 2.86 -11.08
C LEU A 100 -6.47 1.39 -10.86
N LEU A 101 -6.85 0.52 -11.83
CA LEU A 101 -6.56 -0.90 -11.90
C LEU A 101 -5.38 -1.15 -12.86
#